data_AF-A0A183HPR8-F1
#
_entry.id   AF-A0A183HPR8-F1
#
_cell.length_a   1.000
_cell.length_b   1.000
_cell.length_c   1.000
_cell.angle_alpha   90.00
_cell.angle_beta   90.00
_cell.angle_gamma   90.00
#
_symmetry.space_group_name_H-M   'P 1'
#
loop_
_entity.id
_entity.type
_entity.pdbx_description
1 polymer ?
#
loop_
_entity_poly.entity_id
_entity_poly.type
_entity_poly.pdbx_seq_one_letter_code
_entity_poly.pdbx_strand_id
1 'polypeptide(L)'
;MAAAAALIKYVEFIQNVLFAQNSLKVTYLVAEKSCFIDVNTMRNVEVVERIHLKQKTTGRSLFSVLNTCLTSGGVRLLRSSLLQPSADLSMIEARLEAIEELITNQPKFNRLRTIIAGVSDIYRLITLCCYLGNRKETVRIVENRINEMFFQS
;
A
#
# COMPACT_ATOMS: atom_id res chain seq x y z
N MET A 1 -15.86 12.68 13.30
CA MET A 1 -14.79 13.58 13.79
C MET A 1 -14.12 13.06 15.07
N ALA A 2 -14.85 12.70 16.14
CA ALA A 2 -14.26 12.25 17.40
C ALA A 2 -13.31 11.03 17.28
N ALA A 3 -13.69 10.00 16.51
CA ALA A 3 -12.83 8.83 16.28
C ALA A 3 -11.51 9.19 15.56
N ALA A 4 -11.58 10.08 14.56
CA ALA A 4 -10.38 10.55 13.86
C ALA A 4 -9.46 11.35 14.78
N ALA A 5 -10.02 12.24 15.61
CA ALA A 5 -9.25 12.99 16.60
C ALA A 5 -8.62 12.06 17.66
N ALA A 6 -9.36 11.04 18.13
CA ALA A 6 -8.84 10.06 19.07
C ALA A 6 -7.69 9.23 18.47
N LEU A 7 -7.80 8.83 17.19
CA LEU A 7 -6.74 8.12 16.48
C LEU A 7 -5.50 8.99 16.32
N ILE A 8 -5.65 10.25 15.90
CA ILE A 8 -4.52 11.18 15.76
C ILE A 8 -3.82 11.36 17.12
N LYS A 9 -4.59 11.62 18.19
CA LYS A 9 -4.04 11.71 19.55
C LYS A 9 -3.32 10.43 19.95
N TYR A 10 -3.89 9.26 19.67
CA TYR A 10 -3.22 8.00 19.98
C TYR A 10 -1.87 7.87 19.26
N VAL A 11 -1.81 8.22 17.98
CA VAL A 11 -0.56 8.20 17.20
C VAL A 11 0.46 9.21 17.73
N GLU A 12 0.03 10.42 18.10
CA GLU A 12 0.91 11.44 18.66
C GLU A 12 1.44 11.06 20.05
N PHE A 13 0.55 10.64 20.96
CA PHE A 13 0.90 10.43 22.37
C PHE A 13 1.44 9.03 22.68
N ILE A 14 0.90 7.99 22.05
CA ILE A 14 1.29 6.59 22.35
C ILE A 14 2.38 6.12 21.40
N GLN A 15 2.27 6.44 20.10
CA GLN A 15 3.30 6.07 19.11
C GLN A 15 4.43 7.10 19.00
N ASN A 16 4.33 8.23 19.72
CA ASN A 16 5.32 9.31 19.77
C ASN A 16 5.72 9.80 18.36
N VAL A 17 4.73 9.92 17.48
CA VAL A 17 4.90 10.40 16.10
C VAL A 17 4.48 11.87 16.03
N LEU A 18 5.36 12.71 15.50
CA LEU A 18 5.05 14.12 15.23
C LEU A 18 4.82 14.32 13.73
N PHE A 19 3.66 14.85 13.37
CA PHE A 19 3.39 15.23 11.97
C PHE A 19 3.98 16.60 11.69
N ALA A 20 4.81 16.71 10.64
CA ALA A 20 5.31 18.00 10.17
C ALA A 20 4.15 18.90 9.70
N GLN A 21 4.34 20.22 9.77
CA GLN A 21 3.33 21.17 9.29
C GLN A 21 2.97 20.87 7.83
N ASN A 22 1.66 20.86 7.53
CA ASN A 22 1.10 20.57 6.21
C ASN A 22 1.43 19.16 5.64
N SER A 23 1.92 18.23 6.47
CA SER A 23 2.23 16.84 6.03
C SER A 23 1.03 15.88 6.11
N LEU A 24 0.00 16.23 6.89
CA LEU A 24 -1.18 15.40 7.10
C LEU A 24 -2.38 15.97 6.34
N LYS A 25 -2.96 15.16 5.46
CA LYS A 25 -4.23 15.46 4.79
C LYS A 25 -5.29 14.45 5.24
N VAL A 26 -6.34 14.95 5.88
CA VAL A 26 -7.49 14.13 6.29
C VAL A 26 -8.63 14.37 5.30
N THR A 27 -9.05 13.31 4.62
CA THR A 27 -10.19 13.34 3.68
C THR A 27 -11.26 12.38 4.13
N TYR A 28 -12.51 12.83 4.10
CA TYR A 28 -13.66 11.94 4.23
C TYR A 28 -13.92 11.29 2.87
N LEU A 29 -13.95 9.96 2.85
CA LEU A 29 -14.26 9.17 1.67
C LEU A 29 -15.55 8.40 1.93
N VAL A 30 -16.54 8.60 1.06
CA VAL A 30 -17.74 7.76 1.01
C VAL A 30 -17.41 6.55 0.15
N ALA A 31 -17.92 5.36 0.50
CA ALA A 31 -17.80 4.15 -0.30
C ALA A 31 -18.72 4.20 -1.55
N GLU A 32 -18.73 5.33 -2.25
CA GLU A 32 -19.44 5.48 -3.52
C GLU A 32 -18.67 4.74 -4.61
N LYS A 33 -19.40 4.10 -5.52
CA LYS A 33 -18.82 3.39 -6.67
C LYS A 33 -17.83 2.28 -6.30
N SER A 34 -18.05 1.60 -5.18
CA SER A 34 -17.39 0.33 -4.87
C SER A 34 -18.40 -0.78 -4.66
N CYS A 35 -18.05 -2.01 -5.05
CA CYS A 35 -18.87 -3.17 -4.78
C CYS A 35 -18.83 -3.50 -3.28
N PHE A 36 -20.01 -3.64 -2.67
CA PHE A 36 -20.11 -4.07 -1.27
C PHE A 36 -19.93 -5.59 -1.18
N ILE A 37 -18.90 -6.03 -0.46
CA ILE A 37 -18.66 -7.44 -0.16
C ILE A 37 -18.76 -7.59 1.36
N ASP A 38 -19.69 -8.43 1.82
CA ASP A 38 -19.79 -8.72 3.25
C ASP A 38 -18.60 -9.57 3.72
N VAL A 39 -18.34 -9.52 5.02
CA VAL A 39 -17.19 -10.19 5.65
C VAL A 39 -17.23 -11.71 5.47
N ASN A 40 -18.41 -12.32 5.41
CA ASN A 40 -18.53 -13.77 5.22
C ASN A 40 -18.20 -14.15 3.77
N THR A 41 -18.74 -13.42 2.79
CA THR A 41 -18.39 -13.63 1.37
C THR A 41 -16.90 -13.45 1.14
N MET A 42 -16.30 -12.38 1.67
CA MET A 42 -14.87 -12.13 1.52
C MET A 42 -13.98 -13.23 2.13
N ARG A 43 -14.45 -13.85 3.22
CA ARG A 43 -13.80 -14.99 3.88
C ARG A 43 -14.02 -16.30 3.14
N ASN A 44 -15.22 -16.55 2.62
CA ASN A 44 -15.60 -17.78 1.93
C ASN A 44 -14.92 -17.90 0.56
N VAL A 45 -14.73 -16.78 -0.12
CA VAL A 45 -14.01 -16.69 -1.41
C VAL A 45 -12.50 -16.54 -1.22
N GLU A 46 -12.03 -16.46 0.03
CA GLU A 46 -10.61 -16.34 0.37
C GLU A 46 -9.92 -15.20 -0.40
N VAL A 47 -10.54 -14.01 -0.44
CA VAL A 47 -10.03 -12.86 -1.22
C VAL A 47 -8.61 -12.48 -0.76
N VAL A 48 -8.38 -12.54 0.56
CA VAL A 48 -7.07 -12.35 1.19
C VAL A 48 -6.81 -13.48 2.19
N GLU A 49 -5.53 -13.77 2.45
CA GLU A 49 -5.12 -14.83 3.37
C GLU A 49 -5.79 -14.73 4.75
N ARG A 50 -6.18 -15.89 5.30
CA ARG A 50 -6.70 -16.00 6.66
C ARG A 50 -5.58 -15.73 7.67
N ILE A 51 -5.76 -14.68 8.48
CA ILE A 51 -4.83 -14.29 9.56
C ILE A 51 -4.71 -15.38 10.66
N HIS A 52 -5.67 -16.30 10.78
CA HIS A 52 -5.80 -17.21 11.93
C HIS A 52 -5.34 -18.67 11.71
N LEU A 53 -4.87 -19.03 10.52
CA LEU A 53 -4.30 -20.36 10.31
C LEU A 53 -2.81 -20.31 10.67
N LYS A 54 -2.44 -20.94 11.80
CA LYS A 54 -1.04 -21.10 12.26
C LYS A 54 -0.11 -21.80 11.25
N GLN A 55 -0.65 -22.29 10.14
CA GLN A 55 0.10 -22.80 9.00
C GLN A 55 -0.04 -21.79 7.86
N LYS A 56 1.06 -21.11 7.53
CA LYS A 56 1.24 -20.40 6.25
C LYS A 56 1.14 -21.43 5.11
N THR A 57 -0.07 -21.80 4.73
CA THR A 57 -0.32 -22.54 3.49
C THR A 57 -0.36 -21.49 2.38
N THR A 58 0.81 -21.22 1.81
CA THR A 58 0.97 -20.30 0.70
C THR A 58 0.13 -20.75 -0.49
N GLY A 59 -0.63 -19.84 -1.12
CA GLY A 59 -1.30 -20.09 -2.40
C GLY A 59 -2.80 -20.42 -2.37
N ARG A 60 -3.51 -20.19 -1.26
CA ARG A 60 -4.97 -20.45 -1.19
C ARG A 60 -5.86 -19.23 -1.45
N SER A 61 -5.33 -18.02 -1.39
CA SER A 61 -6.14 -16.81 -1.55
C SER A 61 -6.05 -16.21 -2.96
N LEU A 62 -7.13 -15.55 -3.40
CA LEU A 62 -7.15 -14.80 -4.66
C LEU A 62 -5.98 -13.80 -4.73
N PHE A 63 -5.75 -13.08 -3.64
CA PHE A 63 -4.60 -12.17 -3.52
C PHE A 63 -3.27 -12.89 -3.74
N SER A 64 -3.04 -14.05 -3.13
CA SER A 64 -1.78 -14.78 -3.30
C SER A 64 -1.53 -15.26 -4.73
N VAL A 65 -2.60 -15.57 -5.47
CA VAL A 65 -2.51 -16.00 -6.87
C VAL A 65 -2.23 -14.81 -7.80
N LEU A 66 -2.89 -13.68 -7.57
CA LEU A 66 -2.77 -12.49 -8.44
C LEU A 66 -1.54 -11.63 -8.14
N ASN A 67 -0.99 -11.71 -6.93
CA ASN A 67 0.08 -10.83 -6.50
C ASN A 67 1.43 -11.17 -7.15
N THR A 68 1.67 -10.56 -8.31
CA THR A 68 2.95 -10.55 -9.03
C THR A 68 3.61 -9.16 -9.03
N CYS A 69 3.13 -8.27 -8.15
CA CYS A 69 3.60 -6.90 -8.02
C CYS A 69 5.06 -6.84 -7.53
N LEU A 70 5.84 -5.93 -8.10
CA LEU A 70 7.26 -5.77 -7.77
C LEU A 70 7.51 -4.80 -6.61
N THR A 71 6.57 -3.91 -6.30
CA THR A 71 6.73 -2.89 -5.27
C THR A 71 5.72 -3.09 -4.15
N SER A 72 6.11 -2.74 -2.92
CA SER A 72 5.20 -2.79 -1.76
C SER A 72 3.95 -1.91 -1.97
N GLY A 73 4.09 -0.79 -2.69
CA GLY A 73 3.00 0.07 -3.11
C GLY A 73 2.01 -0.65 -4.03
N GLY A 74 2.52 -1.36 -5.04
CA GLY A 74 1.69 -2.19 -5.93
C GLY A 74 0.98 -3.30 -5.17
N VAL A 75 1.67 -3.98 -4.26
CA VAL A 75 1.08 -5.02 -3.39
C VAL A 75 -0.08 -4.46 -2.55
N ARG A 76 0.11 -3.28 -1.93
CA ARG A 76 -0.95 -2.59 -1.16
C ARG A 76 -2.12 -2.16 -2.04
N LEU A 77 -1.84 -1.64 -3.24
CA LEU A 77 -2.86 -1.22 -4.20
C LEU A 77 -3.69 -2.41 -4.71
N LEU A 78 -3.04 -3.54 -5.03
CA LEU A 78 -3.73 -4.76 -5.43
C LEU A 78 -4.61 -5.27 -4.28
N ARG A 79 -4.06 -5.34 -3.06
CA ARG A 79 -4.82 -5.78 -1.89
C ARG A 79 -6.05 -4.91 -1.65
N SER A 80 -5.90 -3.59 -1.65
CA SER A 80 -7.03 -2.67 -1.47
C SER A 80 -8.06 -2.76 -2.60
N SER A 81 -7.62 -2.93 -3.85
CA SER A 81 -8.52 -3.11 -5.00
C SER A 81 -9.35 -4.39 -4.93
N LEU A 82 -8.80 -5.47 -4.37
CA LEU A 82 -9.55 -6.72 -4.15
C LEU A 82 -10.53 -6.62 -2.98
N LEU A 83 -10.14 -5.89 -1.93
CA LEU A 83 -10.99 -5.66 -0.74
C LEU A 83 -12.14 -4.69 -1.03
N GLN A 84 -11.95 -3.77 -1.97
CA GLN A 84 -12.93 -2.78 -2.39
C GLN A 84 -12.92 -2.68 -3.92
N PRO A 85 -13.55 -3.63 -4.63
CA PRO A 85 -13.62 -3.58 -6.09
C PRO A 85 -14.36 -2.33 -6.56
N SER A 86 -13.90 -1.74 -7.65
CA SER A 86 -14.60 -0.60 -8.28
C SER A 86 -15.94 -1.06 -8.85
N ALA A 87 -16.97 -0.23 -8.67
CA ALA A 87 -18.23 -0.29 -9.38
C ALA A 87 -18.37 0.88 -10.39
N ASP A 88 -17.31 1.68 -10.57
CA ASP A 88 -17.24 2.72 -11.61
C ASP A 88 -16.80 2.11 -12.94
N LEU A 89 -17.72 2.07 -13.92
CA LEU A 89 -17.46 1.53 -15.26
C LEU A 89 -16.27 2.21 -15.93
N SER A 90 -16.18 3.54 -15.85
CA SER A 90 -15.09 4.29 -16.50
C SER A 90 -13.71 3.92 -15.95
N MET A 91 -13.63 3.69 -14.63
CA MET A 91 -12.39 3.24 -13.99
C MET A 91 -12.06 1.79 -14.35
N ILE A 92 -13.07 0.93 -14.51
CA ILE A 92 -12.88 -0.46 -14.93
C ILE A 92 -12.34 -0.50 -16.36
N GLU A 93 -12.97 0.22 -17.29
CA GLU A 93 -12.56 0.30 -18.69
C GLU A 93 -11.13 0.84 -18.84
N ALA A 94 -10.80 1.94 -18.14
CA ALA A 94 -9.45 2.49 -18.16
C ALA A 94 -8.38 1.49 -17.65
N ARG A 95 -8.72 0.66 -16.65
CA ARG A 95 -7.83 -0.40 -16.16
C ARG A 95 -7.67 -1.51 -17.19
N LEU A 96 -8.75 -1.90 -17.88
CA LEU A 96 -8.72 -2.94 -18.91
C LEU A 96 -7.91 -2.48 -20.14
N GLU A 97 -8.10 -1.24 -20.59
CA GLU A 97 -7.31 -0.65 -21.68
C GLU A 97 -5.81 -0.61 -21.34
N ALA A 98 -5.47 -0.19 -20.12
CA ALA A 98 -4.07 -0.21 -19.68
C ALA A 98 -3.49 -1.63 -19.63
N ILE A 99 -4.28 -2.63 -19.23
CA ILE A 99 -3.85 -4.04 -19.25
C ILE A 99 -3.65 -4.52 -20.69
N GLU A 100 -4.57 -4.20 -21.59
CA GLU A 100 -4.50 -4.55 -23.00
C GLU A 100 -3.22 -3.99 -23.64
N GLU A 101 -2.93 -2.70 -23.43
CA GLU A 101 -1.70 -2.07 -23.93
C GLU A 101 -0.43 -2.80 -23.45
N LEU A 102 -0.39 -3.20 -22.18
CA LEU A 102 0.76 -3.90 -21.60
C LEU A 102 0.91 -5.32 -22.14
N ILE A 103 -0.19 -6.03 -22.40
CA ILE A 103 -0.16 -7.41 -22.94
C ILE A 103 0.18 -7.39 -24.43
N THR A 104 -0.28 -6.40 -25.19
CA THR A 104 -0.01 -6.30 -26.63
C THR A 104 1.46 -6.01 -26.94
N ASN A 105 2.19 -5.33 -26.04
CA ASN A 105 3.61 -4.99 -26.22
C ASN A 105 4.50 -5.58 -25.11
N GLN A 106 4.74 -6.89 -25.19
CA GLN A 106 5.56 -7.63 -24.21
C GLN A 106 6.97 -7.04 -23.99
N PRO A 107 7.73 -6.58 -25.00
CA PRO A 107 9.02 -5.94 -24.77
C PRO A 107 8.92 -4.66 -23.93
N LYS A 108 7.92 -3.82 -24.18
CA LYS A 108 7.67 -2.60 -23.39
C LYS A 108 7.29 -2.96 -21.95
N PHE A 109 6.44 -3.96 -21.75
CA PHE A 109 6.08 -4.45 -20.43
C PHE A 109 7.28 -4.98 -19.65
N ASN A 110 8.13 -5.80 -20.28
CA ASN A 110 9.34 -6.33 -19.63
C ASN A 110 10.30 -5.22 -19.21
N ARG A 111 10.53 -4.23 -20.08
CA ARG A 111 11.36 -3.06 -19.76
C ARG A 111 10.79 -2.26 -18.59
N LEU A 112 9.48 -2.02 -18.58
CA LEU A 112 8.80 -1.36 -17.47
C LEU A 112 8.98 -2.15 -16.16
N ARG A 113 8.83 -3.46 -16.22
CA ARG A 113 9.00 -4.37 -15.08
C ARG A 113 10.42 -4.28 -14.51
N THR A 114 11.45 -4.26 -15.35
CA THR A 114 12.84 -4.05 -14.93
C THR A 114 13.04 -2.71 -14.22
N ILE A 115 12.49 -1.62 -14.77
CA ILE A 115 12.62 -0.29 -14.17
C ILE A 115 11.93 -0.25 -12.80
N ILE A 116 10.69 -0.74 -12.72
CA ILE A 116 9.89 -0.76 -11.48
C ILE A 116 10.55 -1.63 -10.39
N ALA A 117 11.21 -2.73 -10.77
CA ALA A 117 11.90 -3.60 -9.82
C ALA A 117 13.05 -2.87 -9.09
N GLY A 118 13.68 -1.89 -9.74
CA GLY A 118 14.73 -1.07 -9.14
C GLY A 118 14.23 0.12 -8.32
N VAL A 119 12.91 0.34 -8.25
CA VAL A 119 12.35 1.47 -7.48
C VAL A 119 12.33 1.10 -5.99
N SER A 120 13.12 1.83 -5.20
CA SER A 120 13.12 1.73 -3.73
C SER A 120 11.73 2.02 -3.14
N ASP A 121 11.44 1.50 -1.96
CA ASP A 121 10.15 1.71 -1.30
C ASP A 121 9.95 3.19 -0.89
N ILE A 122 9.35 3.97 -1.79
CA ILE A 122 9.04 5.40 -1.60
C ILE A 122 8.27 5.63 -0.30
N TYR A 123 7.42 4.70 0.12
CA TYR A 123 6.66 4.87 1.35
C TYR A 123 7.53 4.76 2.59
N ARG A 124 8.61 3.97 2.52
CA ARG A 124 9.61 3.90 3.58
C ARG A 124 10.39 5.23 3.69
N LEU A 125 10.67 5.88 2.56
CA LEU A 125 11.26 7.22 2.53
C LEU A 125 10.31 8.28 3.09
N ILE A 126 9.04 8.28 2.66
CA ILE A 126 8.01 9.20 3.20
C ILE A 126 7.86 9.01 4.71
N THR A 127 7.82 7.75 5.18
CA THR A 127 7.73 7.46 6.61
C THR A 127 8.91 8.03 7.39
N LEU A 128 10.14 7.98 6.86
CA LEU A 128 11.28 8.65 7.50
C LEU A 128 11.10 10.16 7.56
N CYS A 129 10.68 10.79 6.46
CA CYS A 129 10.52 12.25 6.41
C CYS A 129 9.41 12.75 7.33
N CYS A 130 8.36 11.95 7.52
CA CYS A 130 7.23 12.28 8.39
C CYS A 130 7.47 11.84 9.85
N TYR A 131 8.32 10.84 10.10
CA TYR A 131 8.65 10.40 11.45
C TYR A 131 9.76 11.27 12.03
N LEU A 132 9.35 12.40 12.61
CA LEU A 132 10.22 13.20 13.46
C LEU A 132 10.26 12.53 14.84
N GLY A 133 11.26 11.66 15.05
CA GLY A 133 11.49 11.09 16.36
C GLY A 133 11.80 12.20 17.37
N ASN A 134 11.23 12.13 18.57
CA ASN A 134 11.42 13.11 19.64
C ASN A 134 12.85 13.12 20.25
N ARG A 135 13.84 12.55 19.55
CA ARG A 135 15.25 12.51 19.94
C ARG A 135 15.98 13.67 19.26
N LYS A 136 17.04 14.20 19.88
CA LYS A 136 17.96 15.12 19.21
C LYS A 136 18.62 14.38 18.03
N GLU A 137 18.04 14.50 16.85
CA GLU A 137 18.55 13.86 15.64
C GLU A 137 19.79 14.63 15.17
N THR A 138 20.96 14.03 15.34
CA THR A 138 22.20 14.54 14.73
C THR A 138 22.22 14.17 13.25
N VAL A 139 22.80 15.03 12.41
CA VAL A 139 23.00 14.80 10.97
C VAL A 139 23.51 13.37 10.68
N ARG A 140 24.48 12.89 11.45
CA ARG A 140 25.05 11.53 11.34
C ARG A 140 24.03 10.39 11.49
N ILE A 141 23.01 10.56 12.33
CA ILE A 141 21.96 9.54 12.56
C ILE A 141 20.97 9.53 11.40
N VAL A 142 20.72 10.70 10.81
CA VAL A 142 19.88 10.82 9.60
C VAL A 142 20.61 10.24 8.40
N GLU A 143 21.89 10.57 8.20
CA GLU A 143 22.74 10.01 7.13
C GLU A 143 22.84 8.49 7.19
N ASN A 144 23.06 7.92 8.38
CA ASN A 144 23.10 6.46 8.54
C ASN A 144 21.76 5.79 8.18
N ARG A 145 20.63 6.38 8.56
CA ARG A 145 19.29 5.85 8.20
C ARG A 145 19.03 5.96 6.70
N ILE A 146 19.50 7.02 6.05
CA ILE A 146 19.40 7.18 4.59
C ILE A 146 20.25 6.13 3.89
N ASN A 147 21.48 5.89 4.34
CA ASN A 147 22.37 4.89 3.77
C ASN A 147 21.80 3.47 3.91
N GLU A 148 21.26 3.10 5.07
CA GLU A 148 20.59 1.80 5.27
C GLU A 148 19.43 1.56 4.28
N MET A 149 18.79 2.61 3.76
CA MET A 149 17.70 2.49 2.76
C MET A 149 18.21 2.17 1.35
N PHE A 150 19.33 2.77 0.95
CA PHE A 150 19.87 2.61 -0.40
C PHE A 150 20.71 1.34 -0.58
N PHE A 151 21.27 0.80 0.51
CA PHE A 151 22.19 -0.34 0.47
C PHE A 151 21.61 -1.68 0.96
N GLN A 152 20.31 -1.78 1.25
CA GLN A 152 19.63 -3.03 1.66
C GLN A 152 18.66 -3.62 0.62
N SER A 153 18.68 -3.15 -0.62
CA SER A 153 17.90 -3.72 -1.74
C SER A 153 18.71 -4.66 -2.62
#